data_AF-A0A8S2KG88-F1
#
_entry.id   AF-A0A8S2KG88-F1
#
_cell.length_a   1.000
_cell.length_b   1.000
_cell.length_c   1.000
_cell.angle_alpha   90.00
_cell.angle_beta   90.00
_cell.angle_gamma   90.00
#
_symmetry.space_group_name_H-M   'P 1'
#
loop_
_entity.id
_entity.type
_entity.pdbx_description
1 polymer ?
#
loop_
_entity_poly.entity_id
_entity_poly.type
_entity_poly.pdbx_seq_one_letter_code
_entity_poly.pdbx_strand_id
1 'polypeptide(L)'
;MSSFICNVPGDVSSPPRFVVNLDMLPALRWQHIVRLYADQLHEVEKKIESMVDEIFGQYIGPMLEKVLSTIMAGITRLGLVYYGQELKGLSNDTGIPLGRLVMMQFVYECFACCTSIVCQDEQTNIPMHIRTMDWELDFLKPLTIDVDFQKNDQTVFKATTWIGYVGILTGMRVQNGYSVSVNFRHAGGQLTTNLKTALA
;
A
#
# COMPACT_ATOMS: atom_id res chain seq x y z
N MET A 1 31.90 -23.04 -7.93
CA MET A 1 31.04 -22.00 -7.34
C MET A 1 30.09 -21.54 -8.43
N SER A 2 28.87 -22.07 -8.41
CA SER A 2 27.87 -21.79 -9.43
C SER A 2 27.21 -20.45 -9.10
N SER A 3 27.52 -19.42 -9.89
CA SER A 3 26.81 -18.14 -9.81
C SER A 3 25.35 -18.36 -10.19
N PHE A 4 24.43 -18.19 -9.24
CA PHE A 4 23.01 -18.07 -9.55
C PHE A 4 22.79 -16.70 -10.20
N ILE A 5 23.05 -16.62 -11.51
CA ILE A 5 22.57 -15.52 -12.33
C ILE A 5 21.07 -15.78 -12.50
N CYS A 6 20.23 -15.04 -11.77
CA CYS A 6 18.82 -14.93 -12.12
C CYS A 6 18.75 -14.33 -13.53
N ASN A 7 18.59 -15.19 -14.55
CA ASN A 7 18.17 -14.74 -15.86
C ASN A 7 16.78 -14.12 -15.70
N VAL A 8 16.72 -12.79 -15.67
CA VAL A 8 15.45 -12.06 -15.71
C VAL A 8 14.80 -12.38 -17.07
N PRO A 9 13.62 -13.03 -17.11
CA PRO A 9 12.93 -13.26 -18.37
C PRO A 9 12.69 -11.92 -19.07
N GLY A 10 12.84 -11.89 -20.40
CA GLY A 10 12.74 -10.66 -21.22
C GLY A 10 11.36 -9.98 -21.25
N ASP A 11 10.42 -10.40 -20.40
CA ASP A 11 9.05 -9.88 -20.29
C ASP A 11 8.70 -9.40 -18.86
N VAL A 12 9.67 -9.26 -17.96
CA VAL A 12 9.43 -8.62 -16.66
C VAL A 12 9.59 -7.10 -16.82
N SER A 13 8.51 -6.41 -17.19
CA SER A 13 8.51 -4.94 -17.14
C SER A 13 8.68 -4.49 -15.69
N SER A 14 9.76 -3.78 -15.39
CA SER A 14 9.92 -3.16 -14.08
C SER A 14 8.77 -2.18 -13.79
N PRO A 15 8.27 -2.10 -12.54
CA PRO A 15 7.27 -1.11 -12.16
C PRO A 15 7.70 0.31 -12.57
N PRO A 16 6.77 1.17 -13.04
CA PRO A 16 7.10 2.55 -13.32
C PRO A 16 7.56 3.26 -12.03
N ARG A 17 8.50 4.19 -12.19
CA ARG A 17 9.12 4.92 -11.07
C ARG A 17 8.64 6.36 -11.01
N PHE A 18 8.28 6.80 -9.81
CA PHE A 18 7.84 8.16 -9.53
C PHE A 18 8.63 8.80 -8.38
N VAL A 19 8.58 10.13 -8.29
CA VAL A 19 9.17 10.90 -7.19
C VAL A 19 8.06 11.46 -6.33
N VAL A 20 8.10 11.19 -5.03
CA VAL A 20 7.23 11.87 -4.06
C VAL A 20 8.06 12.90 -3.29
N ASN A 21 7.75 14.17 -3.52
CA ASN A 21 8.42 15.28 -2.83
C ASN A 21 7.80 15.52 -1.44
N LEU A 22 8.56 15.23 -0.39
CA LEU A 22 8.18 15.35 1.02
C LEU A 22 8.09 16.81 1.50
N ASP A 23 8.69 17.76 0.77
CA ASP A 23 8.58 19.20 1.05
C ASP A 23 7.23 19.76 0.61
N MET A 24 6.48 19.04 -0.24
CA MET A 24 5.10 19.39 -0.56
C MET A 24 4.16 19.15 0.61
N LEU A 25 3.07 19.93 0.65
CA LEU A 25 1.95 19.68 1.53
C LEU A 25 1.45 18.23 1.34
N PRO A 26 1.17 17.47 2.43
CA PRO A 26 0.80 16.06 2.32
C PRO A 26 -0.33 15.78 1.32
N ALA A 27 -1.36 16.64 1.29
CA ALA A 27 -2.49 16.51 0.38
C ALA A 27 -2.15 16.65 -1.12
N LEU A 28 -0.95 17.12 -1.46
CA LEU A 28 -0.53 17.34 -2.86
C LEU A 28 0.57 16.38 -3.31
N ARG A 29 1.17 15.60 -2.39
CA ARG A 29 2.33 14.74 -2.66
C ARG A 29 2.11 13.73 -3.78
N TRP A 30 0.91 13.16 -3.82
CA TRP A 30 0.54 12.08 -4.73
C TRP A 30 -0.23 12.54 -5.96
N GLN A 31 -0.64 13.81 -6.02
CA GLN A 31 -1.56 14.36 -7.02
C GLN A 31 -1.14 14.05 -8.46
N HIS A 32 0.14 14.25 -8.76
CA HIS A 32 0.71 14.05 -10.10
C HIS A 32 0.75 12.58 -10.53
N ILE A 33 0.66 11.63 -9.59
CA ILE A 33 0.62 10.19 -9.84
C ILE A 33 -0.84 9.74 -9.93
N VAL A 34 -1.65 10.03 -8.91
CA VAL A 34 -3.02 9.47 -8.79
C VAL A 34 -3.94 9.93 -9.92
N ARG A 35 -3.76 11.14 -10.44
CA ARG A 35 -4.55 11.64 -11.59
C ARG A 35 -4.30 10.86 -12.87
N LEU A 36 -3.11 10.28 -13.05
CA LEU A 36 -2.79 9.45 -14.22
C LEU A 36 -3.48 8.08 -14.16
N TYR A 37 -3.92 7.67 -12.97
CA TYR A 37 -4.45 6.33 -12.69
C TYR A 37 -5.86 6.37 -12.08
N ALA A 38 -6.58 7.48 -12.21
CA ALA A 38 -7.89 7.68 -11.57
C ALA A 38 -8.90 6.60 -12.00
N ASP A 39 -8.94 6.27 -13.29
CA ASP A 39 -9.84 5.23 -13.82
C ASP A 39 -9.51 3.85 -13.23
N GLN A 40 -8.23 3.50 -13.16
CA GLN A 40 -7.78 2.24 -12.58
C GLN A 40 -8.11 2.15 -11.09
N LEU A 41 -8.02 3.27 -10.34
CA LEU A 41 -8.42 3.32 -8.94
C LEU A 41 -9.93 3.11 -8.76
N HIS A 42 -10.77 3.62 -9.66
CA HIS A 42 -12.21 3.32 -9.64
C HIS A 42 -12.51 1.85 -9.97
N GLU A 43 -11.72 1.20 -10.83
CA GLU A 43 -11.84 -0.25 -11.04
C GLU A 43 -11.45 -1.06 -9.80
N VAL A 44 -10.46 -0.61 -9.04
CA VAL A 44 -10.12 -1.21 -7.74
C VAL A 44 -11.25 -1.01 -6.72
N GLU A 45 -11.84 0.18 -6.68
CA GLU A 45 -13.01 0.46 -5.83
C GLU A 45 -14.14 -0.55 -6.07
N LYS A 46 -14.52 -0.77 -7.33
CA LYS A 46 -15.56 -1.76 -7.70
C LYS A 46 -15.21 -3.18 -7.30
N LYS A 47 -13.94 -3.58 -7.43
CA LYS A 47 -13.48 -4.93 -7.03
C LYS A 47 -13.56 -5.12 -5.52
N ILE A 48 -13.22 -4.09 -4.75
CA ILE A 48 -13.34 -4.11 -3.29
C ILE A 48 -14.81 -4.15 -2.87
N GLU A 49 -15.70 -3.41 -3.55
CA GLU A 49 -17.16 -3.52 -3.32
C GLU A 49 -17.66 -4.96 -3.54
N SER A 50 -17.25 -5.61 -4.64
CA SER A 50 -17.60 -7.02 -4.90
C SER A 50 -17.12 -7.95 -3.78
N MET A 51 -15.91 -7.77 -3.28
CA MET A 51 -15.38 -8.57 -2.16
C MET A 51 -16.18 -8.37 -0.87
N VAL A 52 -16.58 -7.13 -0.58
CA VAL A 52 -17.41 -6.83 0.59
C VAL A 52 -18.77 -7.53 0.46
N ASP A 53 -19.37 -7.49 -0.73
CA ASP A 53 -20.64 -8.15 -1.00
C ASP A 53 -20.55 -9.68 -0.92
N GLU A 54 -19.43 -10.28 -1.33
CA GLU A 54 -19.17 -11.71 -1.20
C GLU A 54 -18.99 -12.14 0.26
N ILE A 55 -18.32 -11.32 1.08
CA ILE A 55 -18.04 -11.64 2.49
C ILE A 55 -19.27 -11.42 3.38
N PHE A 56 -19.99 -10.30 3.18
CA PHE A 56 -21.07 -9.87 4.06
C PHE A 56 -22.48 -10.06 3.47
N GLY A 57 -22.56 -10.42 2.19
CA GLY A 57 -23.82 -10.61 1.45
C GLY A 57 -24.32 -9.30 0.80
N GLN A 58 -24.90 -9.42 -0.41
CA GLN A 58 -25.30 -8.30 -1.27
C GLN A 58 -26.29 -7.29 -0.65
N TYR A 59 -27.02 -7.68 0.41
CA TYR A 59 -27.97 -6.79 1.09
C TYR A 59 -27.35 -6.06 2.30
N ILE A 60 -26.43 -6.72 3.01
CA ILE A 60 -25.83 -6.18 4.24
C ILE A 60 -24.52 -5.45 3.92
N GLY A 61 -23.75 -5.95 2.96
CA GLY A 61 -22.47 -5.39 2.50
C GLY A 61 -22.53 -3.90 2.19
N PRO A 62 -23.42 -3.43 1.30
CA PRO A 62 -23.48 -2.02 0.93
C PRO A 62 -23.89 -1.10 2.08
N MET A 63 -24.79 -1.57 2.96
CA MET A 63 -25.19 -0.81 4.14
C MET A 63 -24.02 -0.66 5.12
N LEU A 64 -23.30 -1.77 5.38
CA LEU A 64 -22.16 -1.79 6.27
C LEU A 64 -21.02 -0.93 5.72
N GLU A 65 -20.69 -1.06 4.44
CA GLU A 65 -19.68 -0.25 3.75
C GLU A 65 -19.97 1.24 3.91
N LYS A 66 -21.21 1.67 3.62
CA LYS A 66 -21.60 3.07 3.72
C LYS A 66 -21.47 3.62 5.14
N VAL A 67 -21.87 2.84 6.16
CA VAL A 67 -21.74 3.24 7.56
C VAL A 67 -20.27 3.37 7.96
N LEU A 68 -19.45 2.36 7.66
CA LEU A 68 -18.02 2.35 7.96
C LEU A 68 -17.30 3.49 7.23
N SER A 69 -17.56 3.67 5.94
CA SER A 69 -17.01 4.77 5.13
C SER A 69 -17.34 6.13 5.74
N THR A 70 -18.58 6.33 6.18
CA THR A 70 -19.00 7.60 6.83
C THR A 70 -18.23 7.84 8.13
N ILE A 71 -18.12 6.80 8.97
CA ILE A 71 -17.37 6.86 10.23
C ILE A 71 -15.90 7.17 9.97
N MET A 72 -15.26 6.41 9.07
CA MET A 72 -13.83 6.58 8.75
C MET A 72 -13.57 7.98 8.17
N ALA A 73 -14.42 8.47 7.28
CA ALA A 73 -14.30 9.84 6.77
C ALA A 73 -14.43 10.89 7.88
N GLY A 74 -15.31 10.68 8.87
CA GLY A 74 -15.44 11.52 10.05
C GLY A 74 -14.16 11.55 10.88
N ILE A 75 -13.64 10.37 11.25
CA ILE A 75 -12.40 10.20 12.03
C ILE A 75 -11.20 10.83 11.31
N THR A 76 -11.08 10.66 9.99
CA THR A 76 -10.01 11.29 9.20
C THR A 76 -10.17 12.80 9.12
N ARG A 77 -11.39 13.33 9.03
CA ARG A 77 -11.64 14.78 9.07
C ARG A 77 -11.26 15.40 10.41
N LEU A 78 -11.50 14.69 11.51
CA LEU A 78 -11.08 15.06 12.87
C LEU A 78 -9.55 14.98 13.07
N GLY A 79 -8.79 14.47 12.10
CA GLY A 79 -7.33 14.39 12.18
C GLY A 79 -6.80 13.22 13.00
N LEU A 80 -7.65 12.24 13.31
CA LEU A 80 -7.29 11.07 14.11
C LEU A 80 -6.65 9.94 13.29
N VAL A 81 -6.72 10.02 11.95
CA VAL A 81 -6.06 9.06 11.06
C VAL A 81 -4.68 9.58 10.68
N TYR A 82 -3.65 8.78 10.96
CA TYR A 82 -2.29 9.04 10.54
C TYR A 82 -2.21 9.10 9.01
N TYR A 83 -1.42 10.03 8.46
CA TYR A 83 -1.42 10.37 7.03
C TYR A 83 -2.78 10.82 6.44
N GLY A 84 -3.76 11.18 7.28
CA GLY A 84 -5.10 11.57 6.82
C GLY A 84 -5.14 12.76 5.85
N GLN A 85 -4.11 13.61 5.83
CA GLN A 85 -4.00 14.69 4.85
C GLN A 85 -3.64 14.19 3.45
N GLU A 86 -2.80 13.16 3.34
CA GLU A 86 -2.52 12.51 2.04
C GLU A 86 -3.79 11.85 1.51
N LEU A 87 -4.53 11.13 2.36
CA LEU A 87 -5.80 10.49 2.00
C LEU A 87 -6.88 11.51 1.58
N LYS A 88 -6.94 12.68 2.21
CA LYS A 88 -7.81 13.79 1.78
C LYS A 88 -7.42 14.30 0.40
N GLY A 89 -6.11 14.41 0.12
CA GLY A 89 -5.58 14.75 -1.19
C GLY A 89 -6.02 13.77 -2.27
N LEU A 90 -5.79 12.47 -2.02
CA LEU A 90 -6.25 11.37 -2.88
C LEU A 90 -7.75 11.48 -3.15
N SER A 91 -8.57 11.64 -2.12
CA SER A 91 -10.03 11.76 -2.26
C SER A 91 -10.45 12.91 -3.15
N ASN A 92 -9.79 14.08 -3.01
CA ASN A 92 -10.08 15.24 -3.83
C ASN A 92 -9.64 15.07 -5.29
N ASP A 93 -8.52 14.39 -5.53
CA ASP A 93 -7.96 14.22 -6.87
C ASP A 93 -8.60 13.09 -7.67
N THR A 94 -9.13 12.06 -7.00
CA THR A 94 -9.77 10.90 -7.65
C THR A 94 -11.28 10.93 -7.57
N GLY A 95 -11.87 11.69 -6.66
CA GLY A 95 -13.31 11.67 -6.40
C GLY A 95 -13.78 10.45 -5.59
N ILE A 96 -12.88 9.53 -5.23
CA ILE A 96 -13.21 8.37 -4.38
C ILE A 96 -13.52 8.88 -2.97
N PRO A 97 -14.62 8.43 -2.33
CA PRO A 97 -14.97 8.84 -0.97
C PRO A 97 -13.83 8.60 0.02
N LEU A 98 -13.51 9.62 0.85
CA LEU A 98 -12.42 9.56 1.83
C LEU A 98 -12.48 8.32 2.73
N GLY A 99 -13.68 7.93 3.17
CA GLY A 99 -13.89 6.74 3.99
C GLY A 99 -13.47 5.46 3.29
N ARG A 100 -13.78 5.32 2.00
CA ARG A 100 -13.37 4.19 1.17
C ARG A 100 -11.86 4.12 1.01
N LEU A 101 -11.20 5.26 0.73
CA LEU A 101 -9.74 5.30 0.65
C LEU A 101 -9.06 4.89 1.96
N VAL A 102 -9.63 5.26 3.10
CA VAL A 102 -9.12 4.83 4.41
C VAL A 102 -9.33 3.32 4.60
N MET A 103 -10.52 2.80 4.25
CA MET A 103 -10.79 1.35 4.31
C MET A 103 -9.86 0.55 3.40
N MET A 104 -9.56 1.07 2.20
CA MET A 104 -8.60 0.47 1.27
C MET A 104 -7.21 0.28 1.89
N GLN A 105 -6.78 1.16 2.82
CA GLN A 105 -5.49 1.00 3.48
C GLN A 105 -5.40 -0.31 4.29
N PHE A 106 -6.53 -0.80 4.81
CA PHE A 106 -6.60 -2.04 5.59
C PHE A 106 -6.72 -3.29 4.71
N VAL A 107 -7.28 -3.18 3.50
CA VAL A 107 -7.35 -4.33 2.56
C VAL A 107 -5.95 -4.87 2.30
N TYR A 108 -4.97 -3.97 2.22
CA TYR A 108 -3.55 -4.28 2.06
C TYR A 108 -2.90 -4.97 3.28
N GLU A 109 -3.56 -5.03 4.43
CA GLU A 109 -3.05 -5.66 5.65
C GLU A 109 -3.71 -7.02 5.94
N CYS A 110 -4.82 -7.36 5.27
CA CYS A 110 -5.63 -8.53 5.61
C CYS A 110 -5.34 -9.80 4.79
N PHE A 111 -4.76 -9.68 3.58
CA PHE A 111 -4.75 -10.78 2.60
C PHE A 111 -3.37 -11.10 2.01
N ALA A 112 -2.33 -11.08 2.85
CA ALA A 112 -0.96 -11.15 2.36
C ALA A 112 -0.23 -12.48 2.63
N CYS A 113 0.35 -13.05 1.59
CA CYS A 113 1.46 -14.00 1.69
C CYS A 113 2.76 -13.29 1.31
N CYS A 114 3.81 -13.58 2.07
CA CYS A 114 5.03 -12.79 2.06
C CYS A 114 6.23 -13.69 2.33
N THR A 115 7.23 -13.66 1.43
CA THR A 115 8.55 -14.25 1.71
C THR A 115 9.58 -13.14 1.77
N SER A 116 10.45 -13.18 2.78
CA SER A 116 11.57 -12.25 2.92
C SER A 116 12.83 -12.99 3.30
N ILE A 117 13.95 -12.63 2.66
CA ILE A 117 15.26 -13.24 2.85
C ILE A 117 16.23 -12.10 3.11
N VAL A 118 16.99 -12.23 4.20
CA VAL A 118 18.14 -11.37 4.49
C VAL A 118 19.37 -12.26 4.51
N CYS A 119 20.36 -11.94 3.68
CA CYS A 119 21.63 -12.63 3.66
C CYS A 119 22.78 -11.63 3.63
N GLN A 120 23.94 -12.05 4.13
CA GLN A 120 25.16 -11.27 4.03
C GLN A 120 25.77 -11.52 2.64
N ASP A 121 26.04 -10.46 1.87
CA ASP A 121 26.84 -10.58 0.66
C ASP A 121 28.31 -10.79 1.06
N GLU A 122 28.89 -11.93 0.72
CA GLU A 122 30.28 -12.28 1.04
C GLU A 122 31.30 -11.40 0.29
N GLN A 123 30.93 -10.80 -0.85
CA GLN A 123 31.84 -9.98 -1.64
C GLN A 123 31.89 -8.54 -1.13
N THR A 124 30.72 -7.95 -0.86
CA THR A 124 30.61 -6.54 -0.46
C THR A 124 30.55 -6.33 1.05
N ASN A 125 30.27 -7.39 1.82
CA ASN A 125 29.88 -7.32 3.23
C ASN A 125 28.67 -6.42 3.52
N ILE A 126 27.86 -6.13 2.50
CA ILE A 126 26.61 -5.37 2.64
C ILE A 126 25.45 -6.38 2.68
N PRO A 127 24.53 -6.30 3.65
CA PRO A 127 23.37 -7.19 3.68
C PRO A 127 22.51 -7.02 2.44
N MET A 128 22.18 -8.13 1.80
CA MET A 128 21.15 -8.21 0.76
C MET A 128 19.81 -8.55 1.40
N HIS A 129 18.77 -7.83 0.99
CA HIS A 129 17.41 -8.06 1.43
C HIS A 129 16.52 -8.23 0.20
N ILE A 130 15.95 -9.43 0.04
CA ILE A 130 15.11 -9.82 -1.09
C ILE A 130 13.76 -10.25 -0.54
N ARG A 131 12.70 -9.98 -1.28
CA ARG A 131 11.34 -10.23 -0.80
C ARG A 131 10.35 -10.50 -1.95
N THR A 132 9.37 -11.39 -1.75
CA THR A 132 8.23 -11.62 -2.66
C THR A 132 6.93 -11.19 -2.00
N MET A 133 6.08 -10.46 -2.73
CA MET A 133 4.72 -10.09 -2.31
C MET A 133 3.72 -10.93 -3.10
N ASP A 134 3.05 -11.86 -2.43
CA ASP A 134 2.20 -12.85 -3.09
C ASP A 134 0.75 -12.57 -2.71
N TRP A 135 0.03 -11.84 -3.58
CA TRP A 135 -1.39 -11.54 -3.43
C TRP A 135 -2.19 -12.11 -4.60
N GLU A 136 -3.31 -12.75 -4.29
CA GLU A 136 -4.34 -13.15 -5.26
C GLU A 136 -5.21 -11.94 -5.69
N LEU A 137 -4.59 -10.76 -5.82
CA LEU A 137 -5.22 -9.49 -6.16
C LEU A 137 -4.60 -8.97 -7.46
N ASP A 138 -4.83 -9.68 -8.56
CA ASP A 138 -4.22 -9.40 -9.87
C ASP A 138 -4.43 -7.96 -10.36
N PHE A 139 -5.52 -7.32 -9.91
CA PHE A 139 -5.83 -5.93 -10.23
C PHE A 139 -4.87 -4.91 -9.61
N LEU A 140 -4.02 -5.32 -8.67
CA LEU A 140 -3.01 -4.46 -8.07
C LEU A 140 -1.69 -4.46 -8.84
N LYS A 141 -1.42 -5.49 -9.65
CA LYS A 141 -0.22 -5.55 -10.51
C LYS A 141 -0.03 -4.28 -11.36
N PRO A 142 -1.04 -3.76 -12.10
CA PRO A 142 -0.88 -2.53 -12.89
C PRO A 142 -0.72 -1.26 -12.04
N LEU A 143 -1.00 -1.32 -10.73
CA LEU A 143 -0.85 -0.20 -9.81
C LEU A 143 0.45 -0.25 -8.99
N THR A 144 1.25 -1.31 -9.14
CA THR A 144 2.55 -1.43 -8.47
C THR A 144 3.52 -0.41 -9.06
N ILE A 145 4.16 0.37 -8.20
CA ILE A 145 5.11 1.43 -8.56
C ILE A 145 6.34 1.41 -7.66
N ASP A 146 7.46 1.86 -8.20
CA ASP A 146 8.61 2.27 -7.40
C ASP A 146 8.53 3.77 -7.10
N VAL A 147 8.86 4.16 -5.88
CA VAL A 147 8.81 5.54 -5.43
C VAL A 147 10.13 5.95 -4.79
N ASP A 148 10.71 7.01 -5.32
CA ASP A 148 11.83 7.73 -4.69
C ASP A 148 11.23 8.87 -3.84
N PHE A 149 11.26 8.75 -2.52
CA PHE A 149 10.78 9.79 -1.62
C PHE A 149 11.90 10.80 -1.37
N GLN A 150 11.68 12.05 -1.77
CA GLN A 150 12.69 13.10 -1.73
C GLN A 150 12.38 14.19 -0.72
N LYS A 151 13.41 14.74 -0.09
CA LYS A 151 13.34 15.93 0.76
C LYS A 151 14.56 16.79 0.49
N ASN A 152 14.38 18.10 0.30
CA ASN A 152 15.38 19.04 -0.17
C ASN A 152 16.10 18.53 -1.43
N ASP A 153 15.33 18.04 -2.40
CA ASP A 153 15.81 17.45 -3.67
C ASP A 153 16.74 16.23 -3.51
N GLN A 154 16.80 15.62 -2.32
CA GLN A 154 17.58 14.43 -2.04
C GLN A 154 16.67 13.25 -1.73
N THR A 155 16.95 12.09 -2.34
CA THR A 155 16.24 10.85 -1.99
C THR A 155 16.55 10.46 -0.56
N VAL A 156 15.51 10.29 0.23
CA VAL A 156 15.54 9.95 1.65
C VAL A 156 15.40 8.43 1.80
N PHE A 157 14.40 7.86 1.12
CA PHE A 157 14.18 6.42 1.06
C PHE A 157 13.50 6.06 -0.27
N LYS A 158 13.60 4.79 -0.64
CA LYS A 158 12.91 4.21 -1.79
C LYS A 158 11.92 3.18 -1.32
N ALA A 159 10.84 2.99 -2.06
CA ALA A 159 9.85 1.97 -1.74
C ALA A 159 9.20 1.42 -3.00
N THR A 160 8.69 0.20 -2.88
CA THR A 160 7.74 -0.37 -3.84
C THR A 160 6.37 -0.40 -3.15
N THR A 161 5.37 0.21 -3.77
CA THR A 161 4.02 0.37 -3.22
C THR A 161 2.96 0.31 -4.32
N TRP A 162 1.70 0.53 -3.98
CA TRP A 162 0.59 0.64 -4.92
C TRP A 162 0.03 2.05 -4.95
N ILE A 163 -0.37 2.51 -6.13
CA ILE A 163 -1.10 3.78 -6.26
C ILE A 163 -2.38 3.70 -5.42
N GLY A 164 -2.63 4.72 -4.60
CA GLY A 164 -3.76 4.76 -3.66
C GLY A 164 -3.44 4.21 -2.26
N TYR A 165 -2.29 3.56 -2.07
CA TYR A 165 -1.79 3.14 -0.76
C TYR A 165 -0.72 4.12 -0.26
N VAL A 166 -0.96 4.75 0.90
CA VAL A 166 0.00 5.69 1.50
C VAL A 166 0.97 5.02 2.48
N GLY A 167 0.70 3.77 2.86
CA GLY A 167 1.60 2.95 3.65
C GLY A 167 2.78 2.41 2.83
N ILE A 168 3.79 1.87 3.52
CA ILE A 168 4.98 1.29 2.90
C ILE A 168 5.26 -0.08 3.53
N LEU A 169 5.12 -1.13 2.74
CA LEU A 169 5.42 -2.51 3.18
C LEU A 169 6.79 -2.99 2.72
N THR A 170 7.37 -2.36 1.69
CA THR A 170 8.69 -2.68 1.15
C THR A 170 9.45 -1.40 0.86
N GLY A 171 10.58 -1.18 1.51
CA GLY A 171 11.38 0.01 1.28
C GLY A 171 12.78 -0.03 1.87
N MET A 172 13.59 0.96 1.51
CA MET A 172 14.96 1.09 2.00
C MET A 172 15.37 2.54 2.16
N ARG A 173 16.05 2.84 3.25
CA ARG A 173 16.77 4.10 3.46
C ARG A 173 18.01 4.10 2.57
N VAL A 174 18.24 5.17 1.81
CA VAL A 174 19.35 5.19 0.83
C VAL A 174 20.71 5.57 1.42
N GLN A 175 20.73 6.40 2.47
CA GLN A 175 21.97 6.86 3.12
C GLN A 175 22.08 6.25 4.51
N ASN A 176 23.25 5.64 4.80
CA ASN A 176 23.55 4.96 6.09
C ASN A 176 22.36 4.11 6.57
N GLY A 177 21.80 3.36 5.61
CA GLY A 177 20.43 2.93 5.67
C GLY A 177 20.23 1.50 6.11
N TYR A 178 18.95 1.16 6.16
CA TYR A 178 18.42 -0.17 6.40
C TYR A 178 17.30 -0.40 5.37
N SER A 179 16.94 -1.67 5.17
CA SER A 179 15.80 -2.08 4.36
C SER A 179 14.74 -2.73 5.25
N VAL A 180 13.49 -2.60 4.85
CA VAL A 180 12.32 -3.12 5.56
C VAL A 180 11.44 -3.87 4.58
N SER A 181 11.00 -5.05 5.01
CA SER A 181 9.87 -5.75 4.41
C SER A 181 8.90 -6.16 5.52
N VAL A 182 7.61 -5.97 5.28
CA VAL A 182 6.55 -6.31 6.23
C VAL A 182 5.90 -7.61 5.77
N ASN A 183 5.97 -8.64 6.63
CA ASN A 183 5.33 -9.93 6.38
C ASN A 183 4.08 -10.06 7.24
N PHE A 184 3.00 -10.50 6.62
CA PHE A 184 1.79 -10.86 7.34
C PHE A 184 2.03 -12.03 8.28
N ARG A 185 1.40 -11.96 9.45
CA ARG A 185 1.49 -13.00 10.48
C ARG A 185 0.10 -13.37 10.96
N HIS A 186 -0.34 -14.57 10.60
CA HIS A 186 -1.57 -15.12 11.15
C HIS A 186 -1.34 -15.64 12.57
N ALA A 187 -2.04 -15.04 13.55
CA ALA A 187 -1.90 -15.40 14.96
C ALA A 187 -3.04 -16.29 15.51
N GLY A 188 -3.93 -16.81 14.65
CA GLY A 188 -4.99 -17.75 15.04
C GLY A 188 -6.22 -17.16 15.74
N GLY A 189 -6.38 -15.83 15.74
CA GLY A 189 -7.54 -15.14 16.32
C GLY A 189 -8.69 -14.95 15.31
N GLN A 190 -9.94 -14.96 15.79
CA GLN A 190 -11.09 -14.58 14.97
C GLN A 190 -11.14 -13.05 14.80
N LEU A 191 -11.51 -12.57 13.61
CA LEU A 191 -11.62 -11.14 13.31
C LEU A 191 -12.53 -10.41 14.32
N THR A 192 -13.64 -11.04 14.70
CA THR A 192 -14.60 -10.52 15.68
C THR A 192 -13.98 -10.32 17.06
N THR A 193 -13.15 -11.26 17.53
CA THR A 193 -12.43 -11.17 18.80
C THR A 193 -11.39 -10.06 18.74
N ASN A 194 -10.63 -9.98 17.65
CA ASN A 194 -9.59 -8.95 17.49
C ASN A 194 -10.19 -7.54 17.44
N LEU A 195 -11.31 -7.36 16.71
CA LEU A 195 -12.03 -6.08 16.66
C LEU A 195 -12.57 -5.68 18.04
N LYS A 196 -13.13 -6.61 18.82
CA LYS A 196 -13.59 -6.33 20.18
C LYS A 196 -12.45 -5.86 21.09
N THR A 197 -11.30 -6.53 21.03
CA THR A 197 -10.12 -6.14 21.83
C THR A 197 -9.55 -4.80 21.41
N ALA A 198 -9.55 -4.47 20.12
CA ALA A 198 -9.02 -3.21 19.61
C ALA A 198 -9.92 -1.99 19.93
N LEU A 199 -11.21 -2.22 20.16
CA LEU A 199 -12.21 -1.18 20.44
C LEU A 199 -12.58 -1.07 21.93
N ALA A 200 -12.04 -1.95 22.79
CA ALA A 200 -12.19 -1.92 24.25
C ALA A 200 -11.11 -1.06 24.89
#